data_AF-A0A1U8KH60-F1
#
_entry.id   AF-A0A1U8KH60-F1
#
_cell.length_a   1.000
_cell.length_b   1.000
_cell.length_c   1.000
_cell.angle_alpha   90.00
_cell.angle_beta   90.00
_cell.angle_gamma   90.00
#
_symmetry.space_group_name_H-M   'P 1'
#
loop_
_entity.id
_entity.type
_entity.pdbx_description
1 polymer ?
#
loop_
_entity_poly.entity_id
_entity_poly.type
_entity_poly.pdbx_seq_one_letter_code
_entity_poly.pdbx_strand_id
1 'polypeptide(L)'
;MAFPVVDTEYHKEIEKARRDLRALIAFNNCAPIMLRLAWHDAGTYDVSTKTGGPNGSIRNEEEYSHSSNNGLKIAIDFCEEVKAKHQKITYADLYQLAGVVAVEVTGGPTIDFVPGRKDSDICPKEGRLPNATKGAPHLKDIFYRMGLSGKDIVALSGGHTLGRAHPERSGFDGPWTNEPLKFDNSYFVELLKGESEGLLKLPTDIALMDYPEFREYVELYAKCQPLSTSCRHLFRWTKRLCKLICFQYVVKLIKVVCRHHPMLDYG
;
A
#
# COMPACT_ATOMS: atom_id res chain seq x y z
N MET A 1 -17.24 -2.11 13.96
CA MET A 1 -18.04 -0.97 13.47
C MET A 1 -18.49 -1.26 12.05
N ALA A 2 -19.53 -0.57 11.59
CA ALA A 2 -20.06 -0.66 10.23
C ALA A 2 -19.20 0.20 9.29
N PHE A 3 -19.10 -0.22 8.03
CA PHE A 3 -18.49 0.60 6.97
C PHE A 3 -19.19 1.95 6.89
N PRO A 4 -18.45 3.05 6.61
CA PRO A 4 -19.10 4.32 6.30
C PRO A 4 -20.05 4.08 5.12
N VAL A 5 -21.33 4.35 5.37
CA VAL A 5 -22.36 4.22 4.35
C VAL A 5 -22.28 5.48 3.50
N VAL A 6 -21.71 5.36 2.30
CA VAL A 6 -21.81 6.40 1.28
C VAL A 6 -23.09 6.18 0.46
N ASP A 7 -23.63 7.24 -0.11
CA ASP A 7 -24.83 7.12 -0.93
C ASP A 7 -24.54 6.48 -2.31
N THR A 8 -25.61 6.09 -2.99
CA THR A 8 -25.55 5.46 -4.32
C THR A 8 -24.87 6.36 -5.36
N GLU A 9 -25.00 7.68 -5.23
CA GLU A 9 -24.42 8.63 -6.18
C GLU A 9 -22.90 8.72 -6.01
N TYR A 10 -22.41 8.71 -4.77
CA TYR A 10 -20.98 8.62 -4.46
C TYR A 10 -20.38 7.32 -5.01
N HIS A 11 -21.06 6.18 -4.84
CA HIS A 11 -20.64 4.91 -5.44
C HIS A 11 -20.54 4.99 -6.98
N LYS A 12 -21.53 5.57 -7.64
CA LYS A 12 -21.49 5.78 -9.10
C LYS A 12 -20.32 6.66 -9.51
N GLU A 13 -20.01 7.69 -8.73
CA GLU A 13 -18.92 8.60 -9.00
C GLU A 13 -17.55 7.94 -8.83
N ILE A 14 -17.38 7.08 -7.81
CA ILE A 14 -16.19 6.23 -7.63
C ILE A 14 -15.97 5.32 -8.85
N GLU A 15 -17.03 4.71 -9.38
CA GLU A 15 -16.91 3.85 -10.56
C GLU A 15 -16.58 4.62 -11.85
N LYS A 16 -17.02 5.89 -11.97
CA LYS A 16 -16.56 6.76 -13.06
C LYS A 16 -15.08 7.12 -12.89
N ALA A 17 -14.68 7.56 -11.69
CA ALA A 17 -13.29 7.90 -11.38
C ALA A 17 -12.34 6.70 -11.59
N ARG A 18 -12.79 5.47 -11.25
CA ARG A 18 -12.04 4.24 -11.53
C ARG A 18 -11.72 4.08 -13.02
N ARG A 19 -12.69 4.36 -13.90
CA ARG A 19 -12.49 4.28 -15.37
C ARG A 19 -11.54 5.35 -15.87
N ASP A 20 -11.69 6.58 -15.39
CA ASP A 20 -10.81 7.70 -15.76
C ASP A 20 -9.38 7.48 -15.28
N LEU A 21 -9.19 6.99 -14.04
CA LEU A 21 -7.90 6.54 -13.53
C LEU A 21 -7.31 5.41 -14.38
N ARG A 22 -8.12 4.42 -14.79
CA ARG A 22 -7.64 3.31 -15.61
C ARG A 22 -7.07 3.80 -16.94
N ALA A 23 -7.77 4.72 -17.60
CA ALA A 23 -7.33 5.34 -18.83
C ALA A 23 -6.07 6.18 -18.64
N LEU A 24 -6.05 7.06 -17.62
CA LEU A 24 -4.91 7.93 -17.31
C LEU A 24 -3.64 7.12 -17.00
N ILE A 25 -3.78 6.10 -16.15
CA ILE A 25 -2.64 5.30 -15.67
C ILE A 25 -2.03 4.49 -16.82
N ALA A 26 -2.87 3.88 -17.64
CA ALA A 26 -2.41 3.11 -18.80
C ALA A 26 -1.76 4.01 -19.86
N PHE A 27 -2.33 5.19 -20.13
CA PHE A 27 -1.79 6.13 -21.11
C PHE A 27 -0.42 6.69 -20.71
N ASN A 28 -0.25 7.06 -19.44
CA ASN A 28 0.99 7.67 -18.93
C ASN A 28 2.02 6.66 -18.42
N ASN A 29 1.72 5.35 -18.43
CA ASN A 29 2.54 4.31 -17.79
C ASN A 29 2.93 4.64 -16.34
N CYS A 30 2.02 5.28 -15.60
CA CYS A 30 2.30 5.85 -14.28
C CYS A 30 1.78 4.98 -13.12
N ALA A 31 1.48 3.70 -13.36
CA ALA A 31 1.00 2.79 -12.32
C ALA A 31 1.94 2.72 -11.09
N PRO A 32 3.28 2.62 -11.23
CA PRO A 32 4.15 2.51 -10.07
C PRO A 32 4.10 3.75 -9.16
N ILE A 33 4.03 4.96 -9.72
CA ILE A 33 3.99 6.18 -8.92
C ILE A 33 2.62 6.39 -8.24
N MET A 34 1.54 5.92 -8.86
CA MET A 34 0.20 5.92 -8.24
C MET A 34 0.11 4.94 -7.08
N LEU A 35 0.70 3.75 -7.21
CA LEU A 35 0.81 2.80 -6.11
C LEU A 35 1.67 3.37 -4.97
N ARG A 36 2.78 4.04 -5.30
CA ARG A 36 3.61 4.75 -4.31
C ARG A 36 2.84 5.87 -3.61
N LEU A 37 2.07 6.69 -4.33
CA LEU A 37 1.24 7.75 -3.73
C LEU A 37 0.27 7.17 -2.69
N ALA A 38 -0.49 6.14 -3.08
CA ALA A 38 -1.43 5.47 -2.19
C ALA A 38 -0.75 4.90 -0.94
N TRP A 39 0.41 4.25 -1.11
CA TRP A 39 1.22 3.73 -0.01
C TRP A 39 1.72 4.85 0.92
N HIS A 40 2.24 5.95 0.38
CA HIS A 40 2.82 7.02 1.19
C HIS A 40 1.76 7.78 1.99
N ASP A 41 0.56 7.99 1.43
CA ASP A 41 -0.60 8.53 2.16
C ASP A 41 -1.00 7.60 3.31
N ALA A 42 -1.11 6.29 3.06
CA ALA A 42 -1.48 5.30 4.08
C ALA A 42 -0.40 5.02 5.13
N GLY A 43 0.88 5.09 4.74
CA GLY A 43 2.05 4.65 5.51
C GLY A 43 2.33 5.47 6.76
N THR A 44 1.72 6.65 6.88
CA THR A 44 1.88 7.56 8.00
C THR A 44 0.99 7.22 9.21
N TYR A 45 0.14 6.19 9.09
CA TYR A 45 -0.77 5.79 10.15
C TYR A 45 -0.04 5.31 11.41
N ASP A 46 -0.60 5.69 12.55
CA ASP A 46 -0.19 5.25 13.87
C ASP A 46 -1.41 4.72 14.64
N VAL A 47 -1.39 3.43 14.97
CA VAL A 47 -2.49 2.75 15.66
C VAL A 47 -2.71 3.24 17.09
N SER A 48 -1.66 3.76 17.74
CA SER A 48 -1.69 4.21 19.13
C SER A 48 -2.37 5.59 19.24
N THR A 49 -1.97 6.53 18.39
CA THR A 49 -2.49 7.91 18.37
C THR A 49 -3.69 8.07 17.45
N LYS A 50 -3.93 7.13 16.53
CA LYS A 50 -4.96 7.18 15.49
C LYS A 50 -4.81 8.38 14.56
N THR A 51 -3.57 8.79 14.30
CA THR A 51 -3.21 9.93 13.43
C THR A 51 -2.53 9.46 12.15
N GLY A 52 -2.52 10.32 11.12
CA GLY A 52 -2.04 9.98 9.78
C GLY A 52 -2.93 8.96 9.07
N GLY A 53 -2.36 8.26 8.09
CA GLY A 53 -3.06 7.26 7.29
C GLY A 53 -3.77 7.82 6.08
N PRO A 54 -4.56 6.99 5.36
CA PRO A 54 -5.06 7.29 4.03
C PRO A 54 -6.20 8.30 4.09
N ASN A 55 -5.86 9.58 4.22
CA ASN A 55 -6.78 10.68 4.45
C ASN A 55 -6.52 11.85 3.48
N GLY A 56 -5.67 11.65 2.47
CA GLY A 56 -5.41 12.63 1.43
C GLY A 56 -4.54 13.82 1.88
N SER A 57 -4.05 13.86 3.12
CA SER A 57 -3.20 14.96 3.62
C SER A 57 -1.91 15.11 2.82
N ILE A 58 -1.45 14.04 2.15
CA ILE A 58 -0.26 14.06 1.28
C ILE A 58 -0.33 15.11 0.16
N ARG A 59 -1.53 15.61 -0.18
CA ARG A 59 -1.70 16.70 -1.18
C ARG A 59 -1.19 18.06 -0.70
N ASN A 60 -1.02 18.24 0.60
CA ASN A 60 -0.57 19.48 1.21
C ASN A 60 0.93 19.64 1.02
N GLU A 61 1.38 20.87 0.77
CA GLU A 61 2.80 21.18 0.53
C GLU A 61 3.72 20.78 1.68
N GLU A 62 3.24 20.93 2.92
CA GLU A 62 3.94 20.45 4.11
C GLU A 62 4.29 18.96 4.00
N GLU A 63 3.36 18.12 3.52
CA GLU A 63 3.57 16.67 3.48
C GLU A 63 4.23 16.18 2.19
N TYR A 64 3.84 16.67 0.99
CA TYR A 64 4.51 16.21 -0.24
C TYR A 64 5.97 16.67 -0.34
N SER A 65 6.35 17.71 0.43
CA SER A 65 7.73 18.19 0.51
C SER A 65 8.62 17.39 1.49
N HIS A 66 8.06 16.45 2.25
CA HIS A 66 8.87 15.51 3.04
C HIS A 66 9.87 14.78 2.13
N SER A 67 11.08 14.53 2.63
CA SER A 67 12.16 13.88 1.89
C SER A 67 11.75 12.53 1.28
N SER A 68 11.03 11.72 2.06
CA SER A 68 10.48 10.42 1.62
C SER A 68 9.43 10.52 0.51
N ASN A 69 8.80 11.69 0.34
CA ASN A 69 7.74 11.96 -0.64
C ASN A 69 8.24 12.61 -1.93
N ASN A 70 9.56 12.83 -2.07
CA ASN A 70 10.14 13.46 -3.26
C ASN A 70 9.62 12.80 -4.57
N GLY A 71 9.16 13.62 -5.50
CA GLY A 71 8.54 13.23 -6.77
C GLY A 71 7.03 12.92 -6.72
N LEU A 72 6.39 12.79 -5.55
CA LEU A 72 4.96 12.44 -5.47
C LEU A 72 4.02 13.56 -5.92
N LYS A 73 4.49 14.80 -5.99
CA LYS A 73 3.73 15.91 -6.58
C LYS A 73 3.27 15.60 -8.02
N ILE A 74 4.06 14.85 -8.79
CA ILE A 74 3.68 14.40 -10.14
C ILE A 74 2.44 13.51 -10.10
N ALA A 75 2.37 12.56 -9.15
CA ALA A 75 1.20 11.67 -9.02
C ALA A 75 -0.02 12.41 -8.48
N ILE A 76 0.18 13.40 -7.60
CA ILE A 76 -0.88 14.30 -7.13
C ILE A 76 -1.45 15.09 -8.32
N ASP A 77 -0.60 15.67 -9.17
CA ASP A 77 -1.03 16.44 -10.35
C ASP A 77 -1.81 15.60 -11.36
N PHE A 78 -1.40 14.35 -11.60
CA PHE A 78 -2.22 13.43 -12.38
C PHE A 78 -3.58 13.13 -11.74
N CYS A 79 -3.64 13.03 -10.41
CA CYS A 79 -4.91 12.85 -9.70
C CYS A 79 -5.78 14.11 -9.79
N GLU A 80 -5.22 15.32 -9.87
CA GLU A 80 -5.99 16.55 -10.06
C GLU A 80 -6.80 16.55 -11.37
N GLU A 81 -6.26 15.98 -12.45
CA GLU A 81 -7.00 15.84 -13.72
C GLU A 81 -8.28 15.01 -13.57
N VAL A 82 -8.22 13.95 -12.76
CA VAL A 82 -9.36 13.10 -12.44
C VAL A 82 -10.28 13.78 -11.43
N LYS A 83 -9.71 14.42 -10.41
CA LYS A 83 -10.43 15.14 -9.37
C LYS A 83 -11.30 16.26 -9.95
N ALA A 84 -10.80 16.98 -10.96
CA ALA A 84 -11.52 18.06 -11.63
C ALA A 84 -12.84 17.60 -12.24
N LYS A 85 -12.90 16.35 -12.74
CA LYS A 85 -14.10 15.71 -13.29
C LYS A 85 -14.99 15.10 -12.20
N HIS A 86 -14.38 14.67 -11.10
CA HIS A 86 -15.05 13.96 -10.00
C HIS A 86 -14.96 14.77 -8.70
N GLN A 87 -15.57 15.96 -8.68
CA GLN A 87 -15.42 16.87 -7.54
C GLN A 87 -16.03 16.33 -6.24
N LYS A 88 -17.00 15.41 -6.33
CA LYS A 88 -17.68 14.82 -5.18
C LYS A 88 -16.82 13.83 -4.39
N ILE A 89 -15.88 13.13 -5.04
CA ILE A 89 -15.03 12.15 -4.34
C ILE A 89 -13.94 12.88 -3.55
N THR A 90 -13.61 12.37 -2.37
CA THR A 90 -12.51 12.88 -1.55
C THR A 90 -11.15 12.56 -2.19
N TYR A 91 -10.14 13.38 -1.92
CA TYR A 91 -8.76 13.08 -2.31
C TYR A 91 -8.30 11.76 -1.69
N ALA A 92 -8.68 11.53 -0.43
CA ALA A 92 -8.39 10.31 0.30
C ALA A 92 -8.92 9.06 -0.44
N ASP A 93 -10.16 9.07 -0.92
CA ASP A 93 -10.66 7.94 -1.73
C ASP A 93 -10.01 7.89 -3.12
N LEU A 94 -9.76 9.04 -3.75
CA LEU A 94 -9.14 9.11 -5.07
C LEU A 94 -7.74 8.49 -5.10
N TYR A 95 -6.87 8.84 -4.14
CA TYR A 95 -5.50 8.33 -4.09
C TYR A 95 -5.46 6.82 -3.83
N GLN A 96 -6.30 6.34 -2.93
CA GLN A 96 -6.38 4.91 -2.65
C GLN A 96 -6.99 4.13 -3.83
N LEU A 97 -7.97 4.71 -4.53
CA LEU A 97 -8.51 4.15 -5.76
C LEU A 97 -7.44 4.12 -6.87
N ALA A 98 -6.61 5.16 -6.99
CA ALA A 98 -5.49 5.19 -7.95
C ALA A 98 -4.49 4.07 -7.68
N GLY A 99 -4.16 3.80 -6.42
CA GLY A 99 -3.31 2.66 -6.04
C GLY A 99 -3.93 1.30 -6.38
N VAL A 100 -5.24 1.11 -6.13
CA VAL A 100 -5.97 -0.11 -6.53
C VAL A 100 -5.94 -0.29 -8.05
N VAL A 101 -6.28 0.75 -8.80
CA VAL A 101 -6.32 0.70 -10.27
C VAL A 101 -4.93 0.45 -10.85
N ALA A 102 -3.87 1.03 -10.26
CA ALA A 102 -2.49 0.78 -10.66
C ALA A 102 -2.10 -0.70 -10.59
N VAL A 103 -2.54 -1.42 -9.56
CA VAL A 103 -2.32 -2.87 -9.44
C VAL A 103 -3.14 -3.62 -10.50
N GLU A 104 -4.42 -3.25 -10.69
CA GLU A 104 -5.30 -3.91 -11.65
C GLU A 104 -4.85 -3.75 -13.11
N VAL A 105 -4.37 -2.57 -13.51
CA VAL A 105 -3.96 -2.31 -14.90
C VAL A 105 -2.64 -2.98 -15.27
N THR A 106 -1.80 -3.31 -14.28
CA THR A 106 -0.50 -3.96 -14.47
C THR A 106 -0.60 -5.48 -14.41
N GLY A 107 -1.81 -6.05 -14.46
CA GLY A 107 -2.06 -7.49 -14.44
C GLY A 107 -2.20 -8.09 -13.04
N GLY A 108 -2.21 -7.25 -12.01
CA GLY A 108 -2.44 -7.66 -10.64
C GLY A 108 -3.91 -8.03 -10.36
N PRO A 109 -4.22 -8.45 -9.12
CA PRO A 109 -5.54 -8.93 -8.78
C PRO A 109 -6.56 -7.78 -8.72
N THR A 110 -7.83 -8.08 -9.04
CA THR A 110 -8.94 -7.17 -8.71
C THR A 110 -9.02 -6.97 -7.20
N ILE A 111 -9.19 -5.71 -6.78
CA ILE A 111 -9.26 -5.38 -5.37
C ILE A 111 -10.59 -4.70 -5.02
N ASP A 112 -11.30 -5.31 -4.07
CA ASP A 112 -12.54 -4.76 -3.51
C ASP A 112 -12.25 -3.41 -2.86
N PHE A 113 -12.72 -2.32 -3.48
CA PHE A 113 -12.55 -0.96 -2.96
C PHE A 113 -13.76 -0.56 -2.11
N VAL A 114 -13.49 -0.02 -0.93
CA VAL A 114 -14.52 0.51 -0.04
C VAL A 114 -14.33 2.03 0.13
N PRO A 115 -15.26 2.85 -0.41
CA PRO A 115 -15.22 4.31 -0.30
C PRO A 115 -15.64 4.81 1.09
N GLY A 116 -15.48 6.12 1.30
CA GLY A 116 -15.95 6.85 2.48
C GLY A 116 -14.82 7.45 3.32
N ARG A 117 -13.58 7.49 2.82
CA ARG A 117 -12.51 8.23 3.49
C ARG A 117 -12.82 9.72 3.46
N LYS A 118 -12.46 10.40 4.54
CA LYS A 118 -12.56 11.85 4.63
C LYS A 118 -11.19 12.46 4.40
N ASP A 119 -11.18 13.58 3.70
CA ASP A 119 -9.99 14.40 3.57
C ASP A 119 -9.59 14.99 4.91
N SER A 120 -8.28 15.08 5.14
CA SER A 120 -7.70 15.80 6.26
C SER A 120 -6.72 16.86 5.76
N ASP A 121 -6.70 17.99 6.45
CA ASP A 121 -5.69 19.02 6.26
C ASP A 121 -4.53 18.89 7.27
N ILE A 122 -4.62 17.92 8.18
CA ILE A 122 -3.63 17.71 9.23
C ILE A 122 -2.54 16.77 8.69
N CYS A 123 -1.38 17.35 8.39
CA CYS A 123 -0.20 16.61 7.98
C CYS A 123 0.41 15.84 9.17
N PRO A 124 0.76 14.56 9.02
CA PRO A 124 1.56 13.85 9.99
C PRO A 124 3.00 14.39 9.97
N LYS A 125 3.67 14.39 11.13
CA LYS A 125 5.10 14.73 11.17
C LYS A 125 5.92 13.80 10.29
N GLU A 126 6.93 14.36 9.63
CA GLU A 126 7.91 13.60 8.85
C GLU A 126 8.58 12.48 9.69
N GLY A 127 9.04 11.42 9.01
CA GLY A 127 9.80 10.33 9.62
C GLY A 127 8.96 9.08 9.96
N ARG A 128 7.67 9.08 9.62
CA ARG A 128 6.80 7.90 9.79
C ARG A 128 6.97 6.84 8.69
N LEU A 129 7.52 7.20 7.54
CA LEU A 129 7.75 6.26 6.43
C LEU A 129 9.09 5.51 6.59
N PRO A 130 9.22 4.29 6.03
CA PRO A 130 10.44 3.50 6.18
C PRO A 130 11.63 4.14 5.46
N ASN A 131 12.83 3.92 5.99
CA ASN A 131 14.08 4.36 5.40
C ASN A 131 14.74 3.16 4.73
N ALA A 132 14.96 3.26 3.43
CA ALA A 132 15.51 2.20 2.58
C ALA A 132 16.90 1.70 3.00
N THR A 133 17.68 2.48 3.75
CA THR A 133 19.04 2.10 4.19
C THR A 133 19.06 1.28 5.47
N LYS A 134 17.92 1.07 6.13
CA LYS A 134 17.82 0.37 7.41
C LYS A 134 17.43 -1.11 7.25
N GLY A 135 17.66 -1.89 8.30
CA GLY A 135 17.35 -3.31 8.35
C GLY A 135 15.95 -3.65 8.91
N ALA A 136 15.72 -4.94 9.13
CA ALA A 136 14.42 -5.46 9.53
C ALA A 136 13.88 -5.00 10.90
N PRO A 137 14.70 -4.66 11.93
CA PRO A 137 14.18 -4.00 13.13
C PRO A 137 13.42 -2.71 12.80
N HIS A 138 13.97 -1.89 11.90
CA HIS A 138 13.32 -0.66 11.45
C HIS A 138 12.01 -0.95 10.70
N LEU A 139 11.98 -1.97 9.84
CA LEU A 139 10.74 -2.38 9.18
C LEU A 139 9.68 -2.82 10.20
N LYS A 140 10.07 -3.59 11.22
CA LYS A 140 9.15 -3.96 12.30
C LYS A 140 8.63 -2.74 13.04
N ASP A 141 9.49 -1.80 13.44
CA ASP A 141 9.08 -0.59 14.16
C ASP A 141 8.06 0.24 13.36
N ILE A 142 8.34 0.46 12.06
CA ILE A 142 7.47 1.27 11.20
C ILE A 142 6.13 0.57 10.95
N PHE A 143 6.14 -0.70 10.53
CA PHE A 143 4.92 -1.39 10.12
C PHE A 143 4.10 -1.86 11.33
N TYR A 144 4.72 -2.19 12.47
CA TYR A 144 3.99 -2.56 13.69
C TYR A 144 3.28 -1.36 14.30
N ARG A 145 3.86 -0.15 14.19
CA ARG A 145 3.16 1.11 14.51
C ARG A 145 1.87 1.27 13.70
N MET A 146 1.87 0.81 12.45
CA MET A 146 0.68 0.80 11.59
C MET A 146 -0.32 -0.32 11.95
N GLY A 147 0.04 -1.22 12.87
CA GLY A 147 -0.77 -2.38 13.26
C GLY A 147 -0.60 -3.61 12.38
N LEU A 148 0.45 -3.64 11.54
CA LEU A 148 0.73 -4.70 10.58
C LEU A 148 1.60 -5.81 11.13
N SER A 149 1.50 -7.00 10.56
CA SER A 149 2.29 -8.17 10.94
C SER A 149 3.51 -8.38 10.04
N GLY A 150 4.44 -9.26 10.44
CA GLY A 150 5.59 -9.62 9.60
C GLY A 150 5.20 -10.15 8.22
N LYS A 151 4.12 -10.93 8.15
CA LYS A 151 3.50 -11.33 6.89
C LYS A 151 3.17 -10.12 6.01
N ASP A 152 2.50 -9.13 6.61
CA ASP A 152 2.07 -7.88 5.97
C ASP A 152 3.28 -7.02 5.51
N ILE A 153 4.42 -7.06 6.21
CA ILE A 153 5.65 -6.38 5.74
C ILE A 153 6.14 -6.99 4.43
N VAL A 154 6.28 -8.33 4.40
CA VAL A 154 6.91 -9.02 3.27
C VAL A 154 6.12 -8.85 1.98
N ALA A 155 4.79 -9.02 2.00
CA ALA A 155 4.06 -8.87 0.74
C ALA A 155 3.74 -7.42 0.33
N LEU A 156 3.79 -6.44 1.24
CA LEU A 156 3.78 -5.02 0.87
C LEU A 156 5.07 -4.66 0.14
N SER A 157 6.20 -5.24 0.58
CA SER A 157 7.49 -5.07 -0.09
C SER A 157 7.46 -5.61 -1.53
N GLY A 158 6.62 -6.61 -1.80
CA GLY A 158 6.31 -7.10 -3.15
C GLY A 158 5.76 -6.03 -4.11
N GLY A 159 5.27 -4.89 -3.61
CA GLY A 159 4.90 -3.75 -4.44
C GLY A 159 6.05 -3.20 -5.29
N HIS A 160 7.30 -3.40 -4.85
CA HIS A 160 8.51 -3.10 -5.63
C HIS A 160 8.63 -3.94 -6.91
N THR A 161 7.77 -4.95 -7.14
CA THR A 161 7.67 -5.58 -8.45
C THR A 161 7.31 -4.58 -9.56
N LEU A 162 6.70 -3.45 -9.19
CA LEU A 162 6.40 -2.32 -10.07
C LEU A 162 7.38 -1.17 -9.85
N GLY A 163 7.82 -0.59 -10.96
CA GLY A 163 8.59 0.64 -11.00
C GLY A 163 10.07 0.48 -10.76
N ARG A 164 10.68 1.59 -10.34
CA ARG A 164 12.13 1.73 -10.15
C ARG A 164 12.44 2.84 -9.15
N ALA A 165 13.65 2.80 -8.61
CA ALA A 165 14.21 3.96 -7.93
C ALA A 165 14.80 4.95 -8.94
N HIS A 166 14.97 6.18 -8.45
CA HIS A 166 15.49 7.31 -9.20
C HIS A 166 16.50 8.08 -8.33
N PRO A 167 17.73 8.35 -8.81
CA PRO A 167 18.76 9.03 -8.03
C PRO A 167 18.32 10.39 -7.49
N GLU A 168 17.63 11.18 -8.31
CA GLU A 168 17.17 12.53 -7.95
C GLU A 168 16.03 12.55 -6.93
N ARG A 169 15.41 11.39 -6.66
CA ARG A 169 14.31 11.24 -5.70
C ARG A 169 14.78 10.63 -4.39
N SER A 170 15.47 9.50 -4.49
CA SER A 170 15.79 8.63 -3.35
C SER A 170 17.29 8.39 -3.14
N GLY A 171 18.14 8.78 -4.10
CA GLY A 171 19.55 8.43 -4.14
C GLY A 171 19.86 7.01 -4.67
N PHE A 172 18.84 6.15 -4.84
CA PHE A 172 18.96 4.83 -5.45
C PHE A 172 18.55 4.85 -6.92
N ASP A 173 19.06 3.92 -7.72
CA ASP A 173 18.71 3.77 -9.14
C ASP A 173 18.34 2.33 -9.51
N GLY A 174 17.48 2.21 -10.52
CA GLY A 174 17.18 0.95 -11.17
C GLY A 174 15.85 0.31 -10.75
N PRO A 175 15.29 -0.56 -11.60
CA PRO A 175 14.10 -1.35 -11.29
C PRO A 175 14.47 -2.57 -10.42
N TRP A 176 13.50 -3.10 -9.67
CA TRP A 176 13.67 -4.37 -8.95
C TRP A 176 13.44 -5.60 -9.83
N THR A 177 12.77 -5.42 -10.96
CA THR A 177 12.38 -6.50 -11.88
C THR A 177 12.67 -6.12 -13.33
N ASN A 178 12.77 -7.11 -14.20
CA ASN A 178 12.99 -6.90 -15.63
C ASN A 178 11.77 -6.31 -16.35
N GLU A 179 10.57 -6.47 -15.78
CA GLU A 179 9.29 -5.98 -16.32
C GLU A 179 8.62 -5.03 -15.30
N PRO A 180 9.09 -3.78 -15.12
CA PRO A 180 8.66 -2.90 -14.03
C PRO A 180 7.23 -2.35 -14.17
N LEU A 181 6.49 -2.74 -15.21
CA LEU A 181 5.07 -2.41 -15.42
C LEU A 181 4.16 -3.66 -15.33
N LYS A 182 4.69 -4.78 -14.84
CA LYS A 182 3.98 -6.03 -14.68
C LYS A 182 3.91 -6.42 -13.22
N PHE A 183 2.70 -6.56 -12.71
CA PHE A 183 2.47 -6.99 -11.33
C PHE A 183 2.46 -8.52 -11.28
N ASP A 184 3.57 -9.09 -10.83
CA ASP A 184 3.71 -10.52 -10.57
C ASP A 184 4.59 -10.75 -9.32
N ASN A 185 5.09 -11.97 -9.16
CA ASN A 185 5.93 -12.33 -8.01
C ASN A 185 7.44 -12.21 -8.29
N SER A 186 7.85 -11.58 -9.41
CA SER A 186 9.25 -11.49 -9.83
C SER A 186 10.14 -10.82 -8.80
N TYR A 187 9.63 -9.83 -8.05
CA TYR A 187 10.36 -9.23 -6.94
C TYR A 187 10.92 -10.28 -5.96
N PHE A 188 10.09 -11.24 -5.52
CA PHE A 188 10.51 -12.27 -4.58
C PHE A 188 11.46 -13.27 -5.24
N VAL A 189 11.22 -13.61 -6.51
CA VAL A 189 12.10 -14.50 -7.28
C VAL A 189 13.49 -13.90 -7.43
N GLU A 190 13.58 -12.62 -7.77
CA GLU A 190 14.84 -11.89 -7.90
C GLU A 190 15.53 -11.68 -6.54
N LEU A 191 14.77 -11.44 -5.47
CA LEU A 191 15.32 -11.33 -4.12
C LEU A 191 16.01 -12.62 -3.66
N LEU A 192 15.44 -13.80 -3.97
CA LEU A 192 16.04 -15.09 -3.63
C LEU A 192 17.32 -15.41 -4.40
N LYS A 193 17.53 -14.81 -5.59
CA LYS A 193 18.72 -15.05 -6.41
C LYS A 193 19.99 -14.40 -5.86
N GLY A 194 19.88 -13.46 -4.91
CA GLY A 194 21.02 -12.67 -4.47
C GLY A 194 21.25 -11.49 -5.42
N GLU A 195 22.47 -11.22 -5.87
CA GLU A 195 22.72 -10.13 -6.82
C GLU A 195 22.26 -10.50 -8.25
N SER A 196 21.59 -9.56 -8.93
CA SER A 196 21.19 -9.69 -10.33
C SER A 196 21.68 -8.44 -11.07
N GLU A 197 22.38 -8.61 -12.20
CA GLU A 197 22.90 -7.49 -12.98
C GLU A 197 21.76 -6.55 -13.42
N GLY A 198 21.93 -5.25 -13.22
CA GLY A 198 20.95 -4.23 -13.62
C GLY A 198 19.69 -4.12 -12.75
N LEU A 199 19.52 -4.95 -11.72
CA LEU A 199 18.37 -4.90 -10.82
C LEU A 199 18.73 -4.39 -9.42
N LEU A 200 17.89 -3.49 -8.91
CA LEU A 200 18.02 -2.90 -7.60
C LEU A 200 17.59 -3.87 -6.50
N LYS A 201 18.35 -3.86 -5.40
CA LYS A 201 17.95 -4.41 -4.10
C LYS A 201 18.34 -3.43 -3.02
N LEU A 202 17.36 -2.81 -2.36
CA LEU A 202 17.62 -1.91 -1.26
C LEU A 202 18.07 -2.70 -0.02
N PRO A 203 18.80 -2.09 0.92
CA PRO A 203 19.08 -2.69 2.21
C PRO A 203 17.82 -3.21 2.92
N THR A 204 16.69 -2.51 2.82
CA THR A 204 15.40 -3.00 3.35
C THR A 204 14.86 -4.24 2.63
N ASP A 205 15.10 -4.41 1.33
CA ASP A 205 14.69 -5.62 0.59
C ASP A 205 15.53 -6.82 1.04
N ILE A 206 16.85 -6.62 1.11
CA ILE A 206 17.80 -7.64 1.57
C ILE A 206 17.47 -8.05 3.02
N ALA A 207 17.07 -7.11 3.87
CA ALA A 207 16.71 -7.38 5.26
C ALA A 207 15.52 -8.33 5.44
N LEU A 208 14.70 -8.54 4.39
CA LEU A 208 13.65 -9.57 4.43
C LEU A 208 14.22 -11.00 4.46
N MET A 209 15.47 -11.18 4.03
CA MET A 209 16.17 -12.46 4.01
C MET A 209 16.92 -12.76 5.32
N ASP A 210 17.19 -11.75 6.13
CA ASP A 210 17.96 -11.84 7.38
C ASP A 210 17.15 -12.39 8.56
N TYR A 211 15.82 -12.32 8.48
CA TYR A 211 14.92 -12.77 9.54
C TYR A 211 14.16 -14.03 9.11
N PRO A 212 14.25 -15.14 9.86
CA PRO A 212 13.57 -16.40 9.51
C PRO A 212 12.06 -16.23 9.26
N GLU A 213 11.39 -15.43 10.09
CA GLU A 213 9.96 -15.10 9.96
C GLU A 213 9.64 -14.45 8.60
N PHE A 214 10.49 -13.54 8.12
CA PHE A 214 10.26 -12.84 6.85
C PHE A 214 10.63 -13.73 5.66
N ARG A 215 11.77 -14.42 5.78
CA ARG A 215 12.28 -15.33 4.76
C ARG A 215 11.29 -16.42 4.38
N GLU A 216 10.59 -16.99 5.36
CA GLU A 216 9.52 -17.98 5.10
C GLU A 216 8.46 -17.44 4.14
N TYR A 217 8.03 -16.18 4.33
CA TYR A 217 7.07 -15.54 3.43
C TYR A 217 7.67 -15.18 2.07
N VAL A 218 8.95 -14.76 2.02
CA VAL A 218 9.64 -14.50 0.73
C VAL A 218 9.69 -15.77 -0.10
N GLU A 219 10.12 -16.89 0.49
CA GLU A 219 10.18 -18.18 -0.18
C GLU A 219 8.80 -18.69 -0.61
N LEU A 220 7.78 -18.48 0.23
CA LEU A 220 6.39 -18.78 -0.10
C LEU A 220 5.91 -18.00 -1.32
N TYR A 221 6.20 -16.69 -1.38
CA TYR A 221 5.73 -15.81 -2.45
C TYR A 221 6.51 -15.99 -3.75
N ALA A 222 7.80 -16.31 -3.68
CA ALA A 222 8.61 -16.65 -4.86
C ALA A 222 8.16 -17.94 -5.55
N LYS A 223 7.69 -18.94 -4.78
CA LYS A 223 7.15 -20.20 -5.32
C LYS A 223 5.75 -20.05 -5.90
N CYS A 224 5.12 -18.89 -5.74
CA CYS A 224 3.71 -18.72 -6.07
C CYS A 224 3.44 -18.47 -7.55
N GLN A 225 3.16 -19.53 -8.30
CA GLN A 225 2.65 -19.40 -9.68
C GLN A 225 1.18 -18.91 -9.71
N PRO A 226 0.76 -18.16 -10.75
CA PRO A 226 -0.55 -17.49 -10.83
C PRO A 226 -1.79 -18.41 -10.74
N LEU A 227 -1.63 -19.73 -10.81
CA LEU A 227 -2.72 -20.70 -10.97
C LEU A 227 -2.86 -21.71 -9.82
N SER A 228 -1.99 -21.70 -8.80
CA SER A 228 -2.09 -22.69 -7.71
C SER A 228 -3.10 -22.28 -6.63
N THR A 229 -3.89 -23.25 -6.15
CA THR A 229 -4.80 -23.13 -4.99
C THR A 229 -4.12 -22.55 -3.76
N SER A 230 -2.84 -22.88 -3.55
CA SER A 230 -2.00 -22.41 -2.45
C SER A 230 -1.74 -20.90 -2.53
N CYS A 231 -1.65 -20.37 -3.75
CA CYS A 231 -1.41 -18.95 -4.05
C CYS A 231 -2.64 -18.06 -3.97
N ARG A 232 -3.84 -18.62 -3.82
CA ARG A 232 -5.02 -17.82 -3.46
C ARG A 232 -4.81 -17.00 -2.18
N HIS A 233 -3.82 -17.30 -1.35
CA HIS A 233 -3.42 -16.45 -0.21
C HIS A 233 -2.54 -15.25 -0.56
N LEU A 234 -1.75 -15.31 -1.63
CA LEU A 234 -1.05 -14.16 -2.25
C LEU A 234 -2.04 -13.28 -3.05
N PHE A 235 -3.10 -13.89 -3.60
CA PHE A 235 -4.20 -13.17 -4.28
C PHE A 235 -5.34 -12.75 -3.33
N ARG A 236 -5.46 -13.33 -2.13
CA ARG A 236 -6.21 -12.77 -0.98
C ARG A 236 -5.41 -11.67 -0.29
N TRP A 237 -4.16 -11.50 -0.69
CA TRP A 237 -3.29 -10.46 -0.17
C TRP A 237 -3.66 -9.11 -0.72
N THR A 238 -4.20 -8.99 -1.93
CA THR A 238 -4.91 -7.77 -2.34
C THR A 238 -6.12 -7.47 -1.47
N LYS A 239 -6.84 -8.46 -0.94
CA LYS A 239 -7.89 -8.20 0.09
C LYS A 239 -7.33 -7.74 1.45
N ARG A 240 -6.02 -7.80 1.70
CA ARG A 240 -5.33 -7.24 2.88
C ARG A 240 -4.49 -6.00 2.57
N LEU A 241 -3.99 -5.86 1.34
CA LEU A 241 -3.43 -4.65 0.75
C LEU A 241 -4.54 -3.59 0.66
N CYS A 242 -5.75 -3.96 0.22
CA CYS A 242 -6.97 -3.18 0.44
C CYS A 242 -7.43 -3.12 1.90
N LYS A 243 -6.78 -3.75 2.87
CA LYS A 243 -7.01 -3.40 4.28
C LYS A 243 -6.04 -2.32 4.79
N LEU A 244 -5.13 -1.85 3.95
CA LEU A 244 -4.19 -0.77 4.25
C LEU A 244 -4.43 0.42 3.33
N ILE A 245 -4.50 0.13 2.03
CA ILE A 245 -5.00 1.04 0.99
C ILE A 245 -6.48 1.34 1.26
N CYS A 246 -7.24 0.39 1.83
CA CYS A 246 -8.69 0.54 2.07
C CYS A 246 -9.20 0.45 3.53
N PHE A 247 -8.39 0.56 4.60
CA PHE A 247 -8.94 0.50 5.99
C PHE A 247 -8.30 1.51 6.96
N GLN A 248 -9.13 2.44 7.44
CA GLN A 248 -9.25 2.69 8.89
C GLN A 248 -9.44 1.34 9.60
N TYR A 249 -9.04 1.12 10.84
CA TYR A 249 -9.82 0.39 11.87
C TYR A 249 -8.90 0.15 13.07
N VAL A 250 -9.03 1.09 14.00
CA VAL A 250 -9.24 0.77 15.41
C VAL A 250 -10.24 -0.39 15.48
N VAL A 251 -9.79 -1.60 15.82
CA VAL A 251 -10.38 -2.58 16.75
C VAL A 251 -9.61 -3.89 16.56
N LYS A 252 -8.48 -3.99 17.27
CA LYS A 252 -7.91 -5.27 17.72
C LYS A 252 -8.18 -5.48 19.22
N LEU A 253 -9.21 -4.81 19.77
CA LEU A 253 -9.41 -4.64 21.22
C LEU A 253 -10.75 -5.14 21.79
N ILE A 254 -11.51 -5.98 21.07
CA ILE A 254 -12.69 -6.67 21.66
C ILE A 254 -12.68 -8.17 21.32
N LYS A 255 -11.55 -8.85 21.57
CA LYS A 255 -11.54 -10.32 21.74
C LYS A 255 -10.63 -10.82 22.87
N VAL A 256 -10.08 -9.93 23.70
CA VAL A 256 -9.21 -10.30 24.83
C VAL A 256 -9.83 -9.98 26.20
N VAL A 257 -11.03 -9.37 26.28
CA VAL A 257 -11.70 -9.05 27.57
C VAL A 257 -13.12 -9.64 27.70
N CYS A 258 -13.52 -10.59 26.85
CA CYS A 258 -14.75 -11.38 27.06
C CYS A 258 -14.52 -12.89 26.91
N ARG A 259 -13.39 -13.37 27.45
CA ARG A 259 -13.22 -14.77 27.81
C ARG A 259 -12.52 -14.77 29.16
N HIS A 260 -13.30 -14.59 30.22
CA HIS A 260 -13.09 -15.08 31.58
C HIS A 260 -14.32 -14.64 32.38
N HIS A 261 -15.44 -15.32 32.17
CA HIS A 261 -16.37 -15.67 33.25
C HIS A 261 -17.27 -16.80 32.75
N PRO A 262 -17.31 -17.95 33.45
CA PRO A 262 -18.18 -19.06 33.11
C PRO A 262 -19.63 -18.71 33.40
N MET A 263 -20.51 -19.39 32.66
CA MET A 263 -21.95 -19.41 32.87
C MET A 263 -22.29 -19.63 34.34
N LEU A 264 -23.11 -18.75 34.91
CA LEU A 264 -24.00 -19.13 35.99
C LEU A 264 -25.41 -19.05 35.43
N ASP A 265 -26.00 -20.23 35.36
CA ASP A 265 -27.40 -20.49 35.04
C ASP A 265 -28.34 -19.90 36.10
N TYR A 266 -29.58 -19.76 35.67
CA TYR A 266 -30.76 -19.34 36.41
C TYR A 266 -30.94 -19.98 37.80
N GLY A 267 -31.37 -19.13 38.74
CA GLY A 267 -31.96 -19.43 40.05
C GLY A 267 -32.42 -18.14 40.71
#